data_AF-A0AAU6V4X0-F1
#
_entry.id   AF-A0AAU6V4X0-F1
#
_cell.length_a   1.000
_cell.length_b   1.000
_cell.length_c   1.000
_cell.angle_alpha   90.00
_cell.angle_beta   90.00
_cell.angle_gamma   90.00
#
_symmetry.space_group_name_H-M   'P 1'
#
loop_
_entity.id
_entity.type
_entity.pdbx_description
1 polymer ?
#
loop_
_entity_poly.entity_id
_entity_poly.type
_entity_poly.pdbx_seq_one_letter_code
_entity_poly.pdbx_strand_id
1 'polypeptide(L)'
;MRLLLLLLLPMAFSSLSAAECSTQALAKARSDFQQGYAKGEYQQATAALAAFHQECGYELFPQIKGATEPAIEDVRRYYWLISDLLLGLSRSGQLNECIALAEYEELNWGSHFYRLGGESVLAALQYNAANCKSNREQKLGSFSQQTCPIAGAADALAIPSSWQMGQACLRLFPGQAETEFDAGDQISPYVELITATERHKLAFADGKLGSGDFCGFSTLALGRDKQLRISGSGGFCWQGSAAFMLDSVYRLQQDKLTITDELFVPVH
;
A
#
# COMPACT_ATOMS: atom_id res chain seq x y z
N MET A 1 -32.52 -26.53 -49.85
CA MET A 1 -31.82 -25.24 -49.70
C MET A 1 -32.47 -24.47 -48.56
N ARG A 2 -31.88 -24.50 -47.36
CA ARG A 2 -32.29 -23.68 -46.22
C ARG A 2 -31.34 -22.49 -46.14
N LEU A 3 -31.87 -21.28 -46.26
CA LEU A 3 -31.14 -20.02 -46.15
C LEU A 3 -30.48 -19.92 -44.76
N LEU A 4 -29.16 -19.72 -44.75
CA LEU A 4 -28.41 -19.21 -43.60
C LEU A 4 -28.86 -17.76 -43.35
N LEU A 5 -29.56 -17.49 -42.24
CA LEU A 5 -29.62 -16.16 -41.67
C LEU A 5 -28.31 -15.93 -40.89
N LEU A 6 -27.34 -15.26 -41.52
CA LEU A 6 -26.21 -14.68 -40.80
C LEU A 6 -26.72 -13.51 -39.97
N LEU A 7 -26.89 -13.73 -38.67
CA LEU A 7 -27.01 -12.68 -37.67
C LEU A 7 -25.69 -11.91 -37.62
N LEU A 8 -25.63 -10.82 -38.38
CA LEU A 8 -24.68 -9.74 -38.16
C LEU A 8 -25.07 -9.06 -36.84
N LEU A 9 -24.52 -9.56 -35.73
CA LEU A 9 -24.48 -8.82 -34.48
C LEU A 9 -23.68 -7.54 -34.73
N PRO A 10 -24.27 -6.34 -34.56
CA PRO A 10 -23.47 -5.14 -34.49
C PRO A 10 -22.62 -5.29 -33.23
N MET A 11 -21.30 -5.44 -33.42
CA MET A 11 -20.36 -5.16 -32.34
C MET A 11 -20.62 -3.73 -31.90
N ALA A 12 -21.32 -3.58 -30.78
CA ALA A 12 -21.38 -2.34 -30.04
C ALA A 12 -19.95 -2.07 -29.57
N PHE A 13 -19.18 -1.42 -30.45
CA PHE A 13 -18.06 -0.62 -30.02
C PHE A 13 -18.68 0.46 -29.14
N SER A 14 -18.67 0.24 -27.83
CA SER A 14 -18.83 1.30 -26.85
C SER A 14 -17.72 2.30 -27.16
N SER A 15 -18.03 3.29 -28.00
CA SER A 15 -17.28 4.53 -28.03
C SER A 15 -17.27 5.00 -26.59
N LEU A 16 -16.11 4.95 -25.92
CA LEU A 16 -15.88 5.67 -24.69
C LEU A 16 -16.19 7.12 -25.03
N SER A 17 -17.42 7.58 -24.74
CA SER A 17 -17.60 8.99 -24.48
C SER A 17 -16.64 9.25 -23.34
N ALA A 18 -15.72 10.21 -23.51
CA ALA A 18 -15.05 10.80 -22.37
C ALA A 18 -16.15 11.01 -21.32
N ALA A 19 -16.10 10.23 -20.23
CA ALA A 19 -16.87 10.60 -19.06
C ALA A 19 -16.54 12.07 -18.82
N GLU A 20 -17.54 12.90 -18.55
CA GLU A 20 -17.37 14.34 -18.43
C GLU A 20 -16.37 14.65 -17.29
N CYS A 21 -15.05 14.54 -17.48
CA CYS A 21 -14.02 14.82 -16.49
C CYS A 21 -13.86 16.34 -16.33
N SER A 22 -14.99 16.99 -16.08
CA SER A 22 -15.20 18.41 -15.93
C SER A 22 -15.22 18.77 -14.45
N THR A 23 -15.02 20.06 -14.18
CA THR A 23 -15.17 20.61 -12.82
C THR A 23 -16.58 20.40 -12.26
N GLN A 24 -17.61 20.37 -13.11
CA GLN A 24 -18.99 20.11 -12.71
C GLN A 24 -19.20 18.64 -12.29
N ALA A 25 -18.66 17.69 -13.05
CA ALA A 25 -18.75 16.28 -12.69
C ALA A 25 -17.96 15.97 -11.41
N LEU A 26 -16.80 16.60 -11.22
CA LEU A 26 -16.05 16.52 -9.97
C LEU A 26 -16.89 17.06 -8.80
N ALA A 27 -17.49 18.23 -8.94
CA ALA A 27 -18.36 18.81 -7.91
C ALA A 27 -19.54 17.88 -7.59
N LYS A 28 -20.14 17.26 -8.60
CA LYS A 28 -21.20 16.27 -8.43
C LYS A 28 -20.72 15.02 -7.72
N ALA A 29 -19.62 14.40 -8.16
CA ALA A 29 -19.06 13.19 -7.56
C ALA A 29 -18.74 13.40 -6.07
N ARG A 30 -18.14 14.54 -5.73
CA ARG A 30 -17.87 14.90 -4.34
C ARG A 30 -19.14 15.16 -3.54
N SER A 31 -20.14 15.83 -4.11
CA SER A 31 -21.43 16.04 -3.43
C SER A 31 -22.15 14.72 -3.16
N ASP A 32 -22.17 13.81 -4.13
CA ASP A 32 -22.76 12.49 -4.01
C ASP A 32 -22.03 11.67 -2.93
N PHE A 33 -20.69 11.73 -2.89
CA PHE A 33 -19.88 11.16 -1.81
C PHE A 33 -20.26 11.72 -0.44
N GLN A 34 -20.31 13.04 -0.29
CA GLN A 34 -20.63 13.69 0.99
C GLN A 34 -22.03 13.31 1.49
N GLN A 35 -23.00 13.22 0.59
CA GLN A 35 -24.36 12.78 0.92
C GLN A 35 -24.40 11.32 1.37
N GLY A 36 -23.74 10.41 0.66
CA GLY A 36 -23.66 9.00 1.06
C GLY A 36 -22.90 8.82 2.37
N TYR A 37 -21.78 9.54 2.53
CA TYR A 37 -21.00 9.56 3.77
C TYR A 37 -21.83 10.04 4.96
N ALA A 38 -22.61 11.11 4.81
CA ALA A 38 -23.50 11.62 5.86
C ALA A 38 -24.61 10.62 6.24
N LYS A 39 -25.03 9.74 5.31
CA LYS A 39 -26.00 8.66 5.55
C LYS A 39 -25.37 7.39 6.15
N GLY A 40 -24.04 7.35 6.30
CA GLY A 40 -23.33 6.14 6.73
C GLY A 40 -23.07 5.11 5.62
N GLU A 41 -23.33 5.46 4.36
CA GLU A 41 -23.14 4.61 3.18
C GLU A 41 -21.66 4.62 2.73
N TYR A 42 -20.72 4.46 3.68
CA TYR A 42 -19.29 4.71 3.46
C TYR A 42 -18.71 3.89 2.30
N GLN A 43 -18.95 2.58 2.27
CA GLN A 43 -18.36 1.71 1.25
C GLN A 43 -18.86 2.05 -0.16
N GLN A 44 -20.16 2.31 -0.32
CA GLN A 44 -20.75 2.65 -1.62
C GLN A 44 -20.30 4.05 -2.08
N ALA A 45 -20.35 5.04 -1.19
CA ALA A 45 -19.94 6.41 -1.48
C ALA A 45 -18.45 6.48 -1.87
N THR A 46 -17.58 5.79 -1.11
CA THR A 46 -16.15 5.71 -1.42
C THR A 46 -15.88 4.99 -2.73
N ALA A 47 -16.56 3.88 -3.01
CA ALA A 47 -16.36 3.15 -4.27
C ALA A 47 -16.74 4.01 -5.49
N ALA A 48 -17.85 4.76 -5.41
CA ALA A 48 -18.25 5.67 -6.49
C ALA A 48 -17.23 6.80 -6.70
N LEU A 49 -16.73 7.41 -5.62
CA LEU A 49 -15.72 8.46 -5.70
C LEU A 49 -14.37 7.92 -6.21
N ALA A 50 -13.99 6.70 -5.80
CA ALA A 50 -12.77 6.04 -6.24
C ALA A 50 -12.82 5.67 -7.72
N ALA A 51 -13.97 5.21 -8.22
CA ALA A 51 -14.19 4.98 -9.65
C ALA A 51 -14.04 6.28 -10.45
N PHE A 52 -14.65 7.37 -9.98
CA PHE A 52 -14.47 8.68 -10.60
C PHE A 52 -13.01 9.14 -10.60
N HIS A 53 -12.27 8.94 -9.51
CA HIS A 53 -10.84 9.25 -9.46
C HIS A 53 -9.99 8.37 -10.39
N GLN A 54 -10.32 7.08 -10.52
CA GLN A 54 -9.60 6.19 -11.44
C GLN A 54 -9.81 6.59 -12.90
N GLU A 55 -11.03 7.00 -13.26
CA GLU A 55 -11.37 7.41 -14.63
C GLU A 55 -10.87 8.83 -14.95
N CYS A 56 -11.07 9.78 -14.04
CA CYS A 56 -10.88 11.21 -14.29
C CYS A 56 -9.74 11.85 -13.50
N GLY A 57 -9.17 11.20 -12.49
CA GLY A 57 -8.20 11.81 -11.57
C GLY A 57 -6.99 12.39 -12.29
N TYR A 58 -6.47 11.68 -13.30
CA TYR A 58 -5.36 12.15 -14.12
C TYR A 58 -5.72 13.31 -15.06
N GLU A 59 -6.98 13.41 -15.50
CA GLU A 59 -7.45 14.50 -16.38
C GLU A 59 -7.81 15.77 -15.59
N LEU A 60 -8.34 15.58 -14.38
CA LEU A 60 -8.64 16.65 -13.43
C LEU A 60 -7.39 17.23 -12.77
N PHE A 61 -6.33 16.43 -12.70
CA PHE A 61 -5.01 16.97 -12.50
C PHE A 61 -4.59 17.62 -13.83
N PRO A 62 -4.34 18.94 -13.88
CA PRO A 62 -3.88 19.56 -15.11
C PRO A 62 -2.61 18.82 -15.55
N GLN A 63 -2.64 18.19 -16.72
CA GLN A 63 -1.49 17.47 -17.24
C GLN A 63 -0.28 18.39 -17.16
N ILE A 64 0.67 18.02 -16.31
CA ILE A 64 2.05 18.51 -16.31
C ILE A 64 2.75 17.92 -17.54
N LYS A 65 2.15 18.14 -18.70
CA LYS A 65 2.67 17.94 -20.05
C LYS A 65 2.22 19.15 -20.86
N GLY A 66 2.81 20.31 -20.56
CA GLY A 66 2.69 21.52 -21.36
C GLY A 66 2.34 22.79 -20.59
N ALA A 67 1.73 22.69 -19.41
CA ALA A 67 1.50 23.84 -18.54
C ALA A 67 2.73 24.07 -17.64
N THR A 68 3.37 25.23 -17.73
CA THR A 68 4.44 25.64 -16.82
C THR A 68 3.91 25.92 -15.41
N GLU A 69 2.64 26.32 -15.26
CA GLU A 69 1.96 26.50 -13.97
C GLU A 69 0.47 26.14 -14.04
N PRO A 70 0.02 25.11 -13.31
CA PRO A 70 -1.40 24.83 -13.17
C PRO A 70 -2.10 25.87 -12.30
N ALA A 71 -3.36 26.21 -12.62
CA ALA A 71 -4.15 27.13 -11.81
C ALA A 71 -4.37 26.53 -10.41
N ILE A 72 -4.10 27.33 -9.38
CA ILE A 72 -4.12 26.88 -7.98
C ILE A 72 -5.47 26.27 -7.56
N GLU A 73 -6.55 26.76 -8.13
CA GLU A 73 -7.90 26.30 -7.82
C GLU A 73 -8.16 24.87 -8.34
N ASP A 74 -7.57 24.49 -9.48
CA ASP A 74 -7.70 23.12 -10.00
C ASP A 74 -6.92 22.13 -9.14
N VAL A 75 -5.72 22.54 -8.69
CA VAL A 75 -4.93 21.78 -7.71
C VAL A 75 -5.72 21.58 -6.42
N ARG A 76 -6.38 22.62 -5.90
CA ARG A 76 -7.22 22.51 -4.70
C ARG A 76 -8.41 21.57 -4.89
N ARG A 77 -9.10 21.63 -6.03
CA ARG A 77 -10.24 20.75 -6.34
C ARG A 77 -9.84 19.29 -6.37
N TYR A 78 -8.70 18.99 -7.00
CA TYR A 78 -8.11 17.66 -7.01
C TYR A 78 -7.79 17.18 -5.58
N TYR A 79 -7.08 17.99 -4.80
CA TYR A 79 -6.70 17.56 -3.44
C TYR A 79 -7.87 17.44 -2.47
N TRP A 80 -8.96 18.17 -2.72
CA TRP A 80 -10.21 17.94 -2.01
C TRP A 80 -10.84 16.58 -2.35
N LEU A 81 -10.78 16.14 -3.61
CA LEU A 81 -11.18 14.77 -4.01
C LEU A 81 -10.34 13.72 -3.27
N ILE A 82 -9.02 13.91 -3.24
CA ILE A 82 -8.12 13.02 -2.49
C ILE A 82 -8.48 13.01 -1.01
N SER A 83 -8.69 14.16 -0.38
CA SER A 83 -9.05 14.25 1.04
C SER A 83 -10.35 13.49 1.35
N ASP A 84 -11.37 13.61 0.50
CA ASP A 84 -12.63 12.87 0.60
C ASP A 84 -12.42 11.35 0.45
N LEU A 85 -11.55 10.93 -0.48
CA LEU A 85 -11.16 9.52 -0.63
C LEU A 85 -10.47 8.98 0.61
N LEU A 86 -9.48 9.69 1.17
CA LEU A 86 -8.79 9.27 2.39
C LEU A 86 -9.77 9.11 3.55
N LEU A 87 -10.70 10.06 3.70
CA LEU A 87 -11.76 9.99 4.71
C LEU A 87 -12.64 8.73 4.53
N GLY A 88 -13.10 8.49 3.31
CA GLY A 88 -13.97 7.36 2.96
C GLY A 88 -13.29 6.01 3.10
N LEU A 89 -12.06 5.87 2.59
CA LEU A 89 -11.24 4.65 2.71
C LEU A 89 -10.96 4.33 4.18
N SER A 90 -10.64 5.34 4.99
CA SER A 90 -10.46 5.18 6.44
C SER A 90 -11.71 4.62 7.12
N ARG A 91 -12.89 5.21 6.83
CA ARG A 91 -14.17 4.79 7.43
C ARG A 91 -14.66 3.43 6.95
N SER A 92 -14.36 3.06 5.72
CA SER A 92 -14.71 1.75 5.16
C SER A 92 -13.71 0.64 5.53
N GLY A 93 -12.64 0.96 6.25
CA GLY A 93 -11.63 -0.02 6.70
C GLY A 93 -10.61 -0.42 5.62
N GLN A 94 -10.60 0.27 4.48
CA GLN A 94 -9.65 0.12 3.36
C GLN A 94 -8.37 0.92 3.67
N LEU A 95 -7.69 0.52 4.75
CA LEU A 95 -6.63 1.31 5.36
C LEU A 95 -5.33 1.27 4.56
N ASN A 96 -5.02 0.15 3.89
CA ASN A 96 -3.80 0.03 3.08
C ASN A 96 -3.94 0.87 1.81
N GLU A 97 -5.11 0.85 1.17
CA GLU A 97 -5.45 1.71 0.04
C GLU A 97 -5.42 3.19 0.43
N CYS A 98 -5.92 3.52 1.62
CA CYS A 98 -5.86 4.90 2.11
C CYS A 98 -4.41 5.39 2.28
N ILE A 99 -3.55 4.60 2.94
CA ILE A 99 -2.16 4.98 3.17
C ILE A 99 -1.40 5.03 1.85
N ALA A 100 -1.59 4.04 0.97
CA ALA A 100 -0.95 4.02 -0.34
C ALA A 100 -1.31 5.25 -1.17
N LEU A 101 -2.58 5.68 -1.16
CA LEU A 101 -2.99 6.91 -1.82
C LEU A 101 -2.30 8.14 -1.23
N ALA A 102 -2.28 8.29 0.10
CA ALA A 102 -1.65 9.44 0.75
C ALA A 102 -0.15 9.52 0.47
N GLU A 103 0.57 8.40 0.58
CA GLU A 103 2.01 8.32 0.33
C GLU A 103 2.33 8.56 -1.15
N TYR A 104 1.51 8.02 -2.07
CA TYR A 104 1.67 8.27 -3.50
C TYR A 104 1.56 9.77 -3.83
N GLU A 105 0.55 10.44 -3.28
CA GLU A 105 0.35 11.87 -3.48
C GLU A 105 1.47 12.72 -2.88
N GLU A 106 1.95 12.38 -1.68
CA GLU A 106 3.05 13.09 -1.03
C GLU A 106 4.38 12.93 -1.77
N LEU A 107 4.73 11.70 -2.16
CA LEU A 107 6.00 11.39 -2.81
C LEU A 107 6.08 11.90 -4.25
N ASN A 108 5.02 11.72 -5.04
CA ASN A 108 5.03 12.10 -6.45
C ASN A 108 4.71 13.59 -6.65
N TRP A 109 3.97 14.20 -5.72
CA TRP A 109 3.40 15.53 -5.93
C TRP A 109 3.58 16.49 -4.75
N GLY A 110 4.51 16.20 -3.81
CA GLY A 110 4.79 17.04 -2.64
C GLY A 110 5.14 18.50 -2.96
N SER A 111 5.68 18.80 -4.14
CA SER A 111 5.93 20.19 -4.58
C SER A 111 4.64 21.00 -4.81
N HIS A 112 3.52 20.34 -5.08
CA HIS A 112 2.19 20.95 -5.24
C HIS A 112 1.53 21.26 -3.90
N PHE A 113 1.90 20.56 -2.83
CA PHE A 113 1.42 20.84 -1.47
C PHE A 113 1.82 22.26 -1.04
N TYR A 114 3.02 22.71 -1.39
CA TYR A 114 3.48 24.08 -1.13
C TYR A 114 2.67 25.14 -1.88
N ARG A 115 2.11 24.78 -3.05
CA ARG A 115 1.30 25.71 -3.86
C ARG A 115 -0.10 25.90 -3.29
N LEU A 116 -0.66 24.92 -2.56
CA LEU A 116 -2.04 24.93 -2.03
C LEU A 116 -2.42 26.21 -1.29
N GLY A 117 -1.43 26.94 -0.75
CA GLY A 117 -1.54 28.35 -0.39
C GLY A 117 -2.80 28.64 0.42
N GLY A 118 -2.97 27.96 1.55
CA GLY A 118 -4.19 27.97 2.35
C GLY A 118 -4.30 26.68 3.16
N GLU A 119 -4.30 26.81 4.48
CA GLU A 119 -4.06 25.70 5.40
C GLU A 119 -5.16 24.62 5.40
N SER A 120 -6.38 24.92 4.95
CA SER A 120 -7.53 24.02 5.18
C SER A 120 -7.48 22.70 4.40
N VAL A 121 -7.15 22.73 3.10
CA VAL A 121 -7.07 21.50 2.27
C VAL A 121 -5.89 20.66 2.70
N LEU A 122 -4.74 21.30 2.90
CA LEU A 122 -3.52 20.64 3.36
C LEU A 122 -3.70 20.01 4.74
N ALA A 123 -4.30 20.74 5.68
CA ALA A 123 -4.60 20.22 7.01
C ALA A 123 -5.59 19.04 6.94
N ALA A 124 -6.60 19.11 6.08
CA ALA A 124 -7.55 18.01 5.89
C ALA A 124 -6.86 16.74 5.31
N LEU A 125 -5.97 16.91 4.33
CA LEU A 125 -5.16 15.80 3.80
C LEU A 125 -4.27 15.18 4.87
N GLN A 126 -3.48 16.00 5.57
CA GLN A 126 -2.58 15.54 6.63
C GLN A 126 -3.34 14.85 7.76
N TYR A 127 -4.47 15.41 8.16
CA TYR A 127 -5.35 14.82 9.17
C TYR A 127 -5.90 13.47 8.72
N ASN A 128 -6.41 13.36 7.50
CA ASN A 128 -6.98 12.10 7.00
C ASN A 128 -5.89 11.04 6.76
N ALA A 129 -4.72 11.42 6.25
CA ALA A 129 -3.56 10.53 6.11
C ALA A 129 -3.10 10.00 7.48
N ALA A 130 -2.98 10.88 8.47
CA ALA A 130 -2.64 10.50 9.85
C ALA A 130 -3.70 9.57 10.46
N ASN A 131 -4.99 9.81 10.20
CA ASN A 131 -6.07 8.93 10.63
C ASN A 131 -5.98 7.54 9.98
N CYS A 132 -5.63 7.45 8.70
CA CYS A 132 -5.44 6.15 8.05
C CYS A 132 -4.29 5.35 8.66
N LYS A 133 -3.15 6.01 8.91
CA LYS A 133 -2.01 5.39 9.62
C LYS A 133 -2.42 4.96 11.03
N SER A 134 -3.03 5.85 11.81
CA SER A 134 -3.48 5.57 13.18
C SER A 134 -4.49 4.42 13.26
N ASN A 135 -5.51 4.42 12.39
CA ASN A 135 -6.51 3.37 12.34
C ASN A 135 -5.89 2.02 11.94
N ARG A 136 -4.89 2.02 11.05
CA ARG A 136 -4.15 0.80 10.68
C ARG A 136 -3.36 0.27 11.86
N GLU A 137 -2.61 1.11 12.56
CA GLU A 137 -1.87 0.68 13.76
C GLU A 137 -2.80 0.13 14.85
N GLN A 138 -3.97 0.75 15.04
CA GLN A 138 -4.98 0.23 15.97
C GLN A 138 -5.52 -1.15 15.53
N LYS A 139 -5.77 -1.35 14.23
CA LYS A 139 -6.21 -2.64 13.68
C LYS A 139 -5.15 -3.73 13.81
N LEU A 140 -3.89 -3.40 13.56
CA LEU A 140 -2.78 -4.35 13.60
C LEU A 140 -2.34 -4.70 15.02
N GLY A 141 -2.55 -3.80 15.98
CA GLY A 141 -2.16 -4.00 17.37
C GLY A 141 -0.67 -3.74 17.61
N SER A 142 -0.18 -4.19 18.77
CA SER A 142 1.19 -3.88 19.22
C SER A 142 2.22 -4.90 18.75
N PHE A 143 3.35 -4.39 18.27
CA PHE A 143 4.54 -5.16 17.94
C PHE A 143 5.72 -4.74 18.82
N SER A 144 6.65 -5.67 19.07
CA SER A 144 7.81 -5.48 19.94
C SER A 144 9.10 -5.90 19.27
N GLN A 145 10.20 -5.28 19.69
CA GLN A 145 11.56 -5.55 19.21
C GLN A 145 12.49 -5.89 20.38
N GLN A 146 12.06 -6.85 21.22
CA GLN A 146 12.88 -7.28 22.34
C GLN A 146 14.12 -8.03 21.84
N THR A 147 15.30 -7.66 22.33
CA THR A 147 16.56 -8.29 21.96
C THR A 147 16.57 -9.77 22.31
N CYS A 148 17.10 -10.60 21.42
CA CYS A 148 17.25 -12.04 21.65
C CYS A 148 18.21 -12.35 22.82
N PRO A 149 17.80 -13.20 23.79
CA PRO A 149 18.68 -13.61 24.90
C PRO A 149 19.68 -14.72 24.53
N ILE A 150 19.63 -15.27 23.32
CA ILE A 150 20.52 -16.35 22.88
C ILE A 150 21.87 -15.75 22.46
N ALA A 151 22.95 -16.26 23.04
CA ALA A 151 24.30 -15.81 22.73
C ALA A 151 24.63 -15.98 21.24
N GLY A 152 25.22 -14.96 20.62
CA GLY A 152 25.57 -14.97 19.20
C GLY A 152 24.42 -14.66 18.24
N ALA A 153 23.26 -14.24 18.73
CA ALA A 153 22.09 -13.83 17.93
C ALA A 153 21.61 -12.41 18.29
N ALA A 154 22.54 -11.47 18.48
CA ALA A 154 22.23 -10.11 18.94
C ALA A 154 21.39 -9.27 17.94
N ASP A 155 21.40 -9.67 16.67
CA ASP A 155 20.61 -9.13 15.54
C ASP A 155 19.21 -9.77 15.43
N ALA A 156 18.88 -10.74 16.29
CA ALA A 156 17.58 -11.40 16.34
C ALA A 156 16.67 -10.81 17.44
N LEU A 157 15.38 -11.06 17.30
CA LEU A 157 14.36 -10.67 18.26
C LEU A 157 13.89 -11.85 19.09
N ALA A 158 13.74 -11.67 20.40
CA ALA A 158 13.16 -12.67 21.29
C ALA A 158 11.69 -12.92 20.94
N ILE A 159 11.30 -14.18 20.75
CA ILE A 159 9.90 -14.54 20.56
C ILE A 159 9.12 -14.23 21.84
N PRO A 160 7.97 -13.54 21.75
CA PRO A 160 7.13 -13.28 22.92
C PRO A 160 6.70 -14.58 23.61
N SER A 161 6.68 -14.58 24.95
CA SER A 161 6.27 -15.74 25.74
C SER A 161 4.85 -16.23 25.42
N SER A 162 3.98 -15.35 24.91
CA SER A 162 2.63 -15.67 24.45
C SER A 162 2.58 -16.67 23.29
N TRP A 163 3.67 -16.88 22.55
CA TRP A 163 3.72 -17.84 21.45
C TRP A 163 3.96 -19.28 21.92
N GLN A 164 4.34 -19.48 23.18
CA GLN A 164 4.60 -20.78 23.81
C GLN A 164 5.68 -21.62 23.10
N MET A 165 6.70 -20.96 22.53
CA MET A 165 7.80 -21.61 21.79
C MET A 165 9.10 -21.77 22.61
N GLY A 166 9.05 -21.53 23.92
CA GLY A 166 10.25 -21.55 24.77
C GLY A 166 11.22 -20.41 24.45
N GLN A 167 12.50 -20.60 24.77
CA GLN A 167 13.56 -19.63 24.45
C GLN A 167 13.95 -19.75 22.98
N ALA A 168 13.31 -18.93 22.15
CA ALA A 168 13.57 -18.87 20.73
C ALA A 168 13.57 -17.41 20.24
N CYS A 169 14.22 -17.18 19.10
CA CYS A 169 14.37 -15.87 18.50
C CYS A 169 14.09 -15.92 17.00
N LEU A 170 13.78 -14.76 16.41
CA LEU A 170 13.59 -14.60 14.98
C LEU A 170 14.55 -13.55 14.42
N ARG A 171 15.16 -13.87 13.29
CA ARG A 171 16.03 -12.96 12.55
C ARG A 171 15.54 -12.80 11.14
N LEU A 172 15.44 -11.56 10.67
CA LEU A 172 15.13 -11.25 9.28
C LEU A 172 16.40 -11.27 8.44
N PHE A 173 16.36 -12.00 7.33
CA PHE A 173 17.31 -11.89 6.25
C PHE A 173 16.63 -11.14 5.10
N PRO A 174 17.10 -9.93 4.75
CA PRO A 174 16.37 -9.04 3.84
C PRO A 174 16.49 -9.41 2.36
N GLY A 175 17.15 -10.54 2.06
CA GLY A 175 17.58 -10.91 0.73
C GLY A 175 18.77 -10.08 0.26
N GLN A 176 19.35 -10.46 -0.87
CA GLN A 176 20.42 -9.71 -1.53
C GLN A 176 20.03 -9.49 -2.99
N ALA A 177 20.15 -8.25 -3.44
CA ALA A 177 20.03 -7.91 -4.84
C ALA A 177 21.29 -8.34 -5.60
N GLU A 178 21.16 -8.66 -6.88
CA GLU A 178 22.31 -8.80 -7.77
C GLU A 178 23.12 -7.49 -7.77
N THR A 179 24.34 -7.53 -7.24
CA THR A 179 25.31 -6.45 -7.46
C THR A 179 26.20 -6.85 -8.62
N GLU A 180 26.10 -6.11 -9.73
CA GLU A 180 26.99 -6.10 -10.90
C GLU A 180 27.75 -7.40 -11.23
N PHE A 181 27.32 -8.07 -12.31
CA PHE A 181 28.14 -8.94 -13.18
C PHE A 181 28.60 -10.32 -12.69
N ASP A 182 28.28 -10.77 -11.49
CA ASP A 182 28.37 -12.19 -11.14
C ASP A 182 26.96 -12.75 -10.93
N ALA A 183 26.56 -13.70 -11.78
CA ALA A 183 25.29 -14.42 -11.75
C ALA A 183 25.20 -15.38 -10.55
N GLY A 184 25.47 -14.87 -9.35
CA GLY A 184 25.25 -15.59 -8.11
C GLY A 184 23.76 -15.81 -7.87
N ASP A 185 23.42 -16.91 -7.21
CA ASP A 185 22.04 -17.27 -6.90
C ASP A 185 21.35 -16.13 -6.12
N GLN A 186 20.23 -15.64 -6.66
CA GLN A 186 19.35 -14.70 -5.98
C GLN A 186 18.95 -15.24 -4.60
N ILE A 187 19.26 -14.50 -3.54
CA ILE A 187 18.86 -14.88 -2.19
C ILE A 187 17.57 -14.14 -1.86
N SER A 188 16.43 -14.81 -2.01
CA SER A 188 15.14 -14.27 -1.58
C SER A 188 15.11 -14.03 -0.07
N PRO A 189 14.34 -13.02 0.42
CA PRO A 189 14.18 -12.78 1.83
C PRO A 189 13.64 -14.00 2.58
N TYR A 190 14.03 -14.15 3.85
CA TYR A 190 13.49 -15.17 4.73
C TYR A 190 13.61 -14.78 6.19
N VAL A 191 12.92 -15.49 7.07
CA VAL A 191 13.10 -15.36 8.52
C VAL A 191 13.73 -16.63 9.05
N GLU A 192 14.67 -16.52 9.97
CA GLU A 192 15.27 -17.67 10.64
C GLU A 192 14.73 -17.76 12.06
N LEU A 193 14.18 -18.93 12.42
CA LEU A 193 13.87 -19.32 13.79
C LEU A 193 15.13 -19.88 14.45
N ILE A 194 15.60 -19.22 15.49
CA ILE A 194 16.81 -19.57 16.24
C ILE A 194 16.40 -20.10 17.61
N THR A 195 16.86 -21.29 17.95
CA THR A 195 16.77 -21.86 19.30
C THR A 195 18.18 -22.02 19.87
N ALA A 196 18.30 -22.56 21.09
CA ALA A 196 19.61 -22.84 21.69
C ALA A 196 20.45 -23.84 20.88
N THR A 197 19.82 -24.73 20.10
CA THR A 197 20.49 -25.86 19.43
C THR A 197 20.30 -25.87 17.91
N GLU A 198 19.27 -25.21 17.40
CA GLU A 198 18.86 -25.32 16.00
C GLU A 198 18.55 -23.97 15.38
N ARG A 199 18.73 -23.90 14.06
CA ARG A 199 18.32 -22.78 13.22
C ARG A 199 17.48 -23.31 12.08
N HIS A 200 16.29 -22.74 11.91
CA HIS A 200 15.31 -23.17 10.91
C HIS A 200 14.91 -22.00 10.01
N LYS A 201 15.02 -22.18 8.70
CA LYS A 201 14.58 -21.18 7.73
C LYS A 201 13.06 -21.27 7.56
N LEU A 202 12.38 -20.15 7.80
CA LEU A 202 10.97 -19.93 7.56
C LEU A 202 10.79 -19.18 6.24
N ALA A 203 10.05 -19.78 5.32
CA ALA A 203 9.76 -19.17 4.02
C ALA A 203 8.48 -18.33 4.07
N PHE A 204 8.47 -17.24 3.31
CA PHE A 204 7.25 -16.52 2.96
C PHE A 204 6.46 -17.35 1.95
N ALA A 205 5.21 -17.68 2.29
CA ALA A 205 4.35 -18.49 1.43
C ALA A 205 3.66 -17.66 0.33
N ASP A 206 3.49 -16.36 0.58
CA ASP A 206 2.70 -15.42 -0.22
C ASP A 206 3.16 -13.97 0.03
N GLY A 207 2.45 -13.01 -0.57
CA GLY A 207 2.80 -11.59 -0.54
C GLY A 207 4.00 -11.23 -1.40
N LYS A 208 4.42 -9.97 -1.33
CA LYS A 208 5.59 -9.46 -2.07
C LYS A 208 6.86 -10.21 -1.69
N LEU A 209 7.08 -10.50 -0.41
CA LEU A 209 8.28 -11.23 0.01
C LEU A 209 8.24 -12.71 -0.44
N GLY A 210 7.06 -13.30 -0.54
CA GLY A 210 6.89 -14.68 -1.03
C GLY A 210 7.05 -14.84 -2.54
N SER A 211 6.91 -13.76 -3.32
CA SER A 211 7.17 -13.83 -4.77
C SER A 211 8.66 -14.00 -5.10
N GLY A 212 9.53 -13.58 -4.17
CA GLY A 212 10.98 -13.61 -4.34
C GLY A 212 11.52 -12.43 -5.15
N ASP A 213 10.67 -11.59 -5.74
CA ASP A 213 11.08 -10.48 -6.62
C ASP A 213 11.62 -9.27 -5.86
N PHE A 214 11.37 -9.20 -4.55
CA PHE A 214 11.57 -8.00 -3.74
C PHE A 214 12.57 -8.25 -2.60
N CYS A 215 13.55 -7.35 -2.44
CA CYS A 215 14.66 -7.44 -1.48
C CYS A 215 14.90 -6.09 -0.78
N GLY A 216 15.72 -6.09 0.29
CA GLY A 216 16.28 -4.86 0.86
C GLY A 216 15.56 -4.26 2.07
N PHE A 217 14.71 -5.02 2.77
CA PHE A 217 13.90 -4.55 3.90
C PHE A 217 14.67 -4.49 5.22
N SER A 218 14.32 -3.57 6.12
CA SER A 218 15.19 -3.29 7.27
C SER A 218 14.67 -3.73 8.62
N THR A 219 13.36 -3.92 8.78
CA THR A 219 12.76 -4.01 10.12
C THR A 219 11.93 -5.27 10.29
N LEU A 220 12.18 -5.99 11.38
CA LEU A 220 11.31 -7.04 11.92
C LEU A 220 10.72 -6.54 13.24
N ALA A 221 9.47 -6.88 13.52
CA ALA A 221 8.86 -6.72 14.84
C ALA A 221 7.87 -7.85 15.12
N LEU A 222 7.70 -8.23 16.38
CA LEU A 222 6.91 -9.41 16.77
C LEU A 222 5.66 -9.00 17.56
N GLY A 223 4.50 -9.48 17.09
CA GLY A 223 3.19 -9.24 17.67
C GLY A 223 2.64 -10.42 18.45
N ARG A 224 1.36 -10.35 18.82
CA ARG A 224 0.63 -11.49 19.41
C ARG A 224 0.29 -12.52 18.34
N ASP A 225 -0.24 -13.67 18.77
CA ASP A 225 -0.81 -14.69 17.87
C ASP A 225 0.11 -15.08 16.70
N LYS A 226 1.41 -15.19 17.00
CA LYS A 226 2.45 -15.57 16.05
C LYS A 226 2.58 -14.60 14.87
N GLN A 227 2.31 -13.32 15.07
CA GLN A 227 2.43 -12.29 14.04
C GLN A 227 3.83 -11.68 13.95
N LEU A 228 4.31 -11.50 12.73
CA LEU A 228 5.55 -10.83 12.39
C LEU A 228 5.19 -9.63 11.52
N ARG A 229 5.69 -8.44 11.85
CA ARG A 229 5.63 -7.27 10.98
C ARG A 229 6.99 -7.07 10.35
N ILE A 230 7.01 -6.93 9.03
CA ILE A 230 8.19 -6.61 8.25
C ILE A 230 7.94 -5.30 7.54
N SER A 231 8.79 -4.33 7.80
CA SER A 231 8.65 -2.98 7.25
C SER A 231 9.98 -2.40 6.79
N GLY A 232 9.90 -1.49 5.83
CA GLY A 232 11.04 -0.72 5.35
C GLY A 232 10.91 -0.40 3.86
N SER A 233 11.94 0.25 3.34
CA SER A 233 12.10 0.43 1.90
C SER A 233 12.81 -0.78 1.31
N GLY A 234 12.50 -1.12 0.07
CA GLY A 234 13.16 -2.18 -0.68
C GLY A 234 13.25 -1.86 -2.17
N GLY A 235 13.85 -2.78 -2.90
CA GLY A 235 13.96 -2.75 -4.36
C GLY A 235 13.71 -4.12 -4.96
N PHE A 236 13.68 -4.19 -6.29
CA PHE A 236 13.69 -5.50 -6.94
C PHE A 236 15.00 -6.24 -6.62
N CYS A 237 14.92 -7.54 -6.41
CA CYS A 237 16.11 -8.38 -6.21
C CYS A 237 16.95 -8.52 -7.49
N TRP A 238 16.34 -8.29 -8.67
CA TRP A 238 16.96 -8.29 -9.99
C TRP A 238 17.21 -6.85 -10.47
N GLN A 239 17.98 -6.69 -11.56
CA GLN A 239 18.40 -5.38 -12.09
C GLN A 239 17.24 -4.38 -12.26
N GLY A 240 17.22 -3.34 -11.43
CA GLY A 240 16.24 -2.25 -11.53
C GLY A 240 16.49 -1.16 -10.49
N SER A 241 16.03 0.06 -10.78
CA SER A 241 16.15 1.22 -9.89
C SER A 241 14.87 1.54 -9.11
N ALA A 242 13.80 0.75 -9.30
CA ALA A 242 12.53 1.02 -8.65
C ALA A 242 12.61 0.71 -7.16
N ALA A 243 12.31 1.72 -6.35
CA ALA A 243 12.18 1.60 -4.92
C ALA A 243 10.69 1.47 -4.54
N PHE A 244 10.43 0.91 -3.37
CA PHE A 244 9.09 0.86 -2.81
C PHE A 244 9.18 0.84 -1.29
N MET A 245 8.11 1.28 -0.63
CA MET A 245 7.87 1.05 0.77
C MET A 245 7.01 -0.21 0.91
N LEU A 246 7.41 -1.11 1.80
CA LEU A 246 6.61 -2.25 2.21
C LEU A 246 6.39 -2.21 3.72
N ASP A 247 5.18 -2.54 4.13
CA ASP A 247 4.84 -2.82 5.52
C ASP A 247 3.81 -3.96 5.56
N SER A 248 4.29 -5.16 5.85
CA SER A 248 3.52 -6.39 5.78
C SER A 248 3.44 -7.08 7.14
N VAL A 249 2.29 -7.67 7.44
CA VAL A 249 2.10 -8.52 8.63
C VAL A 249 1.85 -9.95 8.19
N TYR A 250 2.72 -10.84 8.65
CA TYR A 250 2.63 -12.28 8.44
C TYR A 250 2.22 -12.99 9.73
N ARG A 251 1.57 -14.14 9.60
CA ARG A 251 1.35 -15.09 10.69
C ARG A 251 2.19 -16.34 10.46
N LEU A 252 2.96 -16.72 11.48
CA LEU A 252 3.67 -17.99 11.48
C LEU A 252 2.69 -19.15 11.72
N GLN A 253 2.58 -20.02 10.72
CA GLN A 253 1.82 -21.26 10.77
C GLN A 253 2.75 -22.41 10.39
N GLN A 254 3.00 -23.30 11.35
CA GLN A 254 3.98 -24.39 11.20
C GLN A 254 5.38 -23.84 10.85
N ASP A 255 5.86 -24.06 9.64
CA ASP A 255 7.15 -23.68 9.09
C ASP A 255 7.06 -22.54 8.07
N LYS A 256 5.89 -21.91 7.92
CA LYS A 256 5.61 -20.89 6.89
C LYS A 256 5.07 -19.59 7.46
N LEU A 257 5.37 -18.51 6.74
CA LEU A 257 4.85 -17.18 6.99
C LEU A 257 3.77 -16.86 5.95
N THR A 258 2.53 -16.73 6.40
CA THR A 258 1.37 -16.40 5.55
C THR A 258 0.95 -14.97 5.82
N ILE A 259 0.77 -14.18 4.77
CA ILE A 259 0.43 -12.77 4.85
C ILE A 259 -0.99 -12.59 5.37
N THR A 260 -1.16 -11.58 6.20
CA THR A 260 -2.45 -11.21 6.82
C THR A 260 -2.80 -9.74 6.61
N ASP A 261 -1.80 -8.91 6.30
CA ASP A 261 -1.97 -7.52 5.91
C ASP A 261 -0.75 -7.10 5.06
N GLU A 262 -0.96 -6.32 4.01
CA GLU A 262 0.11 -5.84 3.12
C GLU A 262 -0.16 -4.40 2.70
N LEU A 263 0.72 -3.49 3.11
CA LEU A 263 0.85 -2.16 2.53
C LEU A 263 2.07 -2.15 1.60
N PHE A 264 1.84 -1.87 0.32
CA PHE A 264 2.88 -1.72 -0.69
C PHE A 264 2.69 -0.37 -1.39
N VAL A 265 3.72 0.48 -1.35
CA VAL A 265 3.72 1.79 -1.99
C VAL A 265 4.90 1.88 -2.95
N PRO A 266 4.66 1.96 -4.27
CA PRO A 266 5.75 2.22 -5.22
C PRO A 266 6.32 3.63 -5.00
N VAL A 267 7.64 3.74 -4.96
CA VAL A 267 8.38 5.00 -4.88
C VAL A 267 9.07 5.21 -6.23
N HIS A 268 8.61 6.20 -7.00
CA HIS A 268 9.20 6.53 -8.31
C HIS A 268 10.41 7.45 -8.16
#